data_AF-A0A6B3FSJ1-F1
#
_entry.id   AF-A0A6B3FSJ1-F1
#
_cell.length_a   1.000
_cell.length_b   1.000
_cell.length_c   1.000
_cell.angle_alpha   90.00
_cell.angle_beta   90.00
_cell.angle_gamma   90.00
#
_symmetry.space_group_name_H-M   'P 1'
#
loop_
_entity.id
_entity.type
_entity.pdbx_description
1 polymer ?
#
loop_
_entity_poly.entity_id
_entity_poly.type
_entity_poly.pdbx_seq_one_letter_code
_entity_poly.pdbx_strand_id
1 'polypeptide(L)'
;PRDLMTEIPECEGKDADGAEVTIPGTPNERFNTSLGQAGRNPGCTMKTVENITGLKPDHFMMVDFNAVKELTTAVGGVEVCMAKPVDDPKSHLKLPQGKSEVQGEQALALLRTRHSFGNESDLDRIKVQQQFLASMIREMKSSDTLTNPKKLYKLADAATNALTVDSAIADAQKLMTLAQEISKVDTKNITFLTMPVVDNPAEPTPVTVVVDPVKGEQLFAMMRSDTSLTEVKKKEKDAKSKQAALLKGPKADPADVRVDVLNGGEIPGAAGSTVTWLQNEQGVLKSTNKANAPEKIKKTT
;
A
#
# COMPACT_ATOMS: atom_id res chain seq x y z
N PRO A 1 3.34 -4.08 -6.12
CA PRO A 1 4.02 -3.16 -7.08
C PRO A 1 4.24 -3.89 -8.40
N ARG A 2 4.09 -3.21 -9.54
CA ARG A 2 4.18 -3.91 -10.84
C ARG A 2 5.61 -4.36 -11.16
N ASP A 3 6.60 -3.57 -10.74
CA ASP A 3 8.03 -3.77 -10.97
C ASP A 3 8.69 -4.57 -9.83
N LEU A 4 7.90 -5.32 -9.07
CA LEU A 4 8.41 -6.27 -8.07
C LEU A 4 9.13 -7.41 -8.79
N MET A 5 10.38 -7.66 -8.45
CA MET A 5 11.10 -8.85 -8.90
C MET A 5 10.65 -10.07 -8.09
N THR A 6 10.21 -11.11 -8.79
CA THR A 6 9.67 -12.33 -8.19
C THR A 6 9.94 -13.54 -9.08
N GLU A 7 9.70 -14.73 -8.53
CA GLU A 7 9.47 -15.92 -9.34
C GLU A 7 8.00 -15.94 -9.81
N ILE A 8 7.81 -16.16 -11.11
CA ILE A 8 6.50 -16.51 -11.67
C ILE A 8 6.47 -18.04 -11.80
N PRO A 9 5.63 -18.75 -11.03
CA PRO A 9 5.58 -20.20 -11.07
C PRO A 9 5.01 -20.71 -12.40
N GLU A 10 5.16 -22.02 -12.63
CA GLU A 10 4.53 -22.70 -13.77
C GLU A 10 3.00 -22.53 -13.74
N CYS A 11 2.43 -22.16 -14.89
CA CYS A 11 1.02 -21.89 -15.03
C CYS A 11 0.48 -22.30 -16.41
N GLU A 12 -0.83 -22.48 -16.49
CA GLU A 12 -1.51 -22.70 -17.76
C GLU A 12 -1.80 -21.36 -18.42
N GLY A 13 -1.51 -21.25 -19.71
CA GLY A 13 -1.73 -20.07 -20.53
C GLY A 13 -2.19 -20.45 -21.94
N LYS A 14 -2.05 -19.51 -22.86
CA LYS A 14 -2.37 -19.71 -24.29
C LYS A 14 -1.20 -19.35 -25.18
N ASP A 15 -0.95 -20.14 -26.22
CA ASP A 15 0.08 -19.82 -27.21
C ASP A 15 -0.42 -18.73 -28.19
N ALA A 16 0.39 -18.43 -29.21
CA ALA A 16 0.06 -17.43 -30.22
C ALA A 16 -1.18 -17.80 -31.06
N ASP A 17 -1.46 -19.10 -31.18
CA ASP A 17 -2.61 -19.64 -31.91
C ASP A 17 -3.85 -19.81 -31.00
N GLY A 18 -3.70 -19.52 -29.71
CA GLY A 18 -4.76 -19.57 -28.70
C GLY A 18 -4.98 -20.94 -28.06
N ALA A 19 -4.13 -21.93 -28.35
CA ALA A 19 -4.18 -23.26 -27.76
C ALA A 19 -3.64 -23.23 -26.32
N GLU A 20 -4.19 -24.10 -25.47
CA GLU A 20 -3.76 -24.21 -24.07
C GLU A 20 -2.35 -24.80 -23.99
N VAL A 21 -1.50 -24.17 -23.18
CA VAL A 21 -0.09 -24.52 -23.03
C VAL A 21 0.34 -24.33 -21.58
N THR A 22 1.17 -25.25 -21.10
CA THR A 22 1.90 -25.08 -19.84
C THR A 22 3.11 -24.17 -20.06
N ILE A 23 3.10 -23.02 -19.40
CA ILE A 23 4.18 -22.04 -19.45
C ILE A 23 5.14 -22.34 -18.30
N PRO A 24 6.43 -22.62 -18.58
CA PRO A 24 7.39 -22.94 -17.53
C PRO A 24 7.60 -21.76 -16.58
N GLY A 25 7.92 -22.09 -15.32
CA GLY A 25 8.25 -21.10 -14.31
C GLY A 25 9.44 -20.22 -14.74
N THR A 26 9.38 -18.93 -14.40
CA THR A 26 10.42 -17.95 -14.73
C THR A 26 10.91 -17.29 -13.45
N PRO A 27 12.17 -17.54 -13.04
CA PRO A 27 12.77 -16.86 -11.90
C PRO A 27 13.16 -15.43 -12.27
N ASN A 28 13.21 -14.55 -11.26
CA ASN A 28 13.73 -13.17 -11.39
C ASN A 28 13.07 -12.37 -12.54
N GLU A 29 11.74 -12.36 -12.55
CA GLU A 29 10.95 -11.61 -13.53
C GLU A 29 10.09 -10.57 -12.82
N ARG A 30 9.69 -9.50 -13.53
CA ARG A 30 8.79 -8.51 -12.95
C ARG A 30 7.39 -9.08 -12.79
N PHE A 31 6.74 -8.79 -11.67
CA PHE A 31 5.39 -9.25 -11.36
C PHE A 31 4.38 -8.94 -12.48
N ASN A 32 4.50 -7.79 -13.14
CA ASN A 32 3.59 -7.43 -14.24
C ASN A 32 3.66 -8.37 -15.44
N THR A 33 4.75 -9.12 -15.61
CA THR A 33 4.92 -10.13 -16.68
C THR A 33 4.04 -11.36 -16.45
N SER A 34 3.46 -11.53 -15.26
CA SER A 34 2.52 -12.62 -14.95
C SER A 34 1.18 -12.52 -15.67
N LEU A 35 0.87 -11.39 -16.35
CA LEU A 35 -0.40 -11.15 -17.03
C LEU A 35 -0.24 -10.60 -18.45
N GLY A 36 -0.59 -11.41 -19.45
CA GLY A 36 -0.68 -11.01 -20.85
C GLY A 36 0.64 -11.07 -21.63
N GLN A 37 1.75 -11.43 -20.99
CA GLN A 37 3.04 -11.66 -21.67
C GLN A 37 3.33 -13.15 -21.79
N ALA A 38 3.95 -13.55 -22.91
CA ALA A 38 4.33 -14.94 -23.18
C ALA A 38 3.19 -15.96 -22.99
N GLY A 39 1.94 -15.55 -23.30
CA GLY A 39 0.76 -16.41 -23.19
C GLY A 39 0.12 -16.49 -21.80
N ARG A 40 0.66 -15.77 -20.80
CA ARG A 40 0.16 -15.82 -19.43
C ARG A 40 -1.20 -15.16 -19.28
N ASN A 41 -2.08 -15.78 -18.50
CA ASN A 41 -3.44 -15.33 -18.23
C ASN A 41 -3.60 -14.92 -16.75
N PRO A 42 -4.78 -14.46 -16.29
CA PRO A 42 -5.00 -14.11 -14.89
C PRO A 42 -4.70 -15.22 -13.87
N GLY A 43 -4.82 -16.49 -14.26
CA GLY A 43 -4.46 -17.63 -13.42
C GLY A 43 -2.97 -17.67 -13.08
N CYS A 44 -2.09 -17.28 -14.02
CA CYS A 44 -0.66 -17.11 -13.76
C CYS A 44 -0.41 -16.03 -12.71
N THR A 45 -1.14 -14.91 -12.76
CA THR A 45 -1.07 -13.85 -11.74
C THR A 45 -1.51 -14.36 -10.38
N MET A 46 -2.63 -15.10 -10.31
CA MET A 46 -3.12 -15.67 -9.04
C MET A 46 -2.09 -16.61 -8.41
N LYS A 47 -1.51 -17.53 -9.20
CA LYS A 47 -0.42 -18.41 -8.73
C LYS A 47 0.80 -17.63 -8.27
N THR A 48 1.14 -16.53 -8.95
CA THR A 48 2.26 -15.66 -8.54
C THR A 48 1.98 -14.98 -7.20
N VAL A 49 0.75 -14.49 -6.99
CA VAL A 49 0.32 -13.91 -5.71
C VAL A 49 0.36 -14.97 -4.60
N GLU A 50 -0.12 -16.19 -4.88
CA GLU A 50 -0.05 -17.31 -3.95
C GLU A 50 1.38 -17.66 -3.59
N ASN A 51 2.29 -17.70 -4.56
CA ASN A 51 3.71 -17.97 -4.33
C ASN A 51 4.38 -16.89 -3.45
N ILE A 52 4.04 -15.61 -3.65
CA ILE A 52 4.64 -14.51 -2.87
C ILE A 52 4.09 -14.47 -1.43
N THR A 53 2.79 -14.72 -1.26
CA THR A 53 2.08 -14.38 -0.02
C THR A 53 1.64 -15.61 0.78
N GLY A 54 1.60 -16.79 0.18
CA GLY A 54 0.96 -17.98 0.73
C GLY A 54 -0.56 -17.87 0.86
N LEU A 55 -1.18 -16.85 0.26
CA LEU A 55 -2.64 -16.68 0.21
C LEU A 55 -3.16 -17.27 -1.08
N LYS A 56 -4.22 -18.08 -1.00
CA LYS A 56 -4.91 -18.59 -2.18
C LYS A 56 -6.02 -17.61 -2.57
N PRO A 57 -5.91 -16.88 -3.70
CA PRO A 57 -6.99 -16.00 -4.13
C PRO A 57 -8.18 -16.86 -4.62
N ASP A 58 -9.38 -16.57 -4.14
CA ASP A 58 -10.59 -17.33 -4.54
C ASP A 58 -11.10 -16.91 -5.93
N HIS A 59 -11.04 -15.61 -6.22
CA HIS A 59 -11.59 -15.00 -7.43
C HIS A 59 -10.64 -13.96 -8.01
N PHE A 60 -10.78 -13.69 -9.31
CA PHE A 60 -10.09 -12.57 -9.96
C PHE A 60 -11.05 -11.71 -10.77
N MET A 61 -10.71 -10.42 -10.86
CA MET A 61 -11.33 -9.49 -11.78
C MET A 61 -10.23 -8.75 -12.56
N MET A 62 -10.25 -8.89 -13.88
CA MET A 62 -9.39 -8.15 -14.80
C MET A 62 -10.18 -6.98 -15.36
N VAL A 63 -9.61 -5.79 -15.19
CA VAL A 63 -10.21 -4.50 -15.54
C VAL A 63 -9.30 -3.84 -16.57
N ASP A 64 -9.81 -3.64 -17.78
CA ASP A 64 -9.08 -2.90 -18.82
C ASP A 64 -9.45 -1.41 -18.81
N PHE A 65 -8.92 -0.67 -19.78
CA PHE A 65 -9.18 0.77 -19.89
C PHE A 65 -10.62 1.12 -20.25
N ASN A 66 -11.32 0.29 -21.03
CA ASN A 66 -12.72 0.52 -21.35
C ASN A 66 -13.59 0.23 -20.13
N ALA A 67 -13.26 -0.83 -19.38
CA ALA A 67 -13.93 -1.17 -18.14
C ALA A 67 -13.90 -0.03 -17.11
N VAL A 68 -12.75 0.63 -16.93
CA VAL A 68 -12.67 1.81 -16.07
C VAL A 68 -13.67 2.88 -16.50
N LYS A 69 -13.78 3.17 -17.81
CA LYS A 69 -14.66 4.22 -18.32
C LYS A 69 -16.12 3.86 -18.11
N GLU A 70 -16.50 2.64 -18.45
CA GLU A 70 -17.87 2.14 -18.38
C GLU A 70 -18.34 2.05 -16.93
N LEU A 71 -17.53 1.46 -16.04
CA LEU A 71 -17.87 1.29 -14.64
C LEU A 71 -18.05 2.63 -13.93
N THR A 72 -17.15 3.58 -14.15
CA THR A 72 -17.25 4.91 -13.51
C THR A 72 -18.44 5.70 -14.01
N THR A 73 -18.80 5.56 -15.29
CA THR A 73 -20.02 6.14 -15.87
C THR A 73 -21.27 5.44 -15.36
N ALA A 74 -21.22 4.13 -15.12
CA ALA A 74 -22.34 3.36 -14.59
C ALA A 74 -22.64 3.69 -13.12
N VAL A 75 -21.60 3.92 -12.31
CA VAL A 75 -21.70 4.44 -10.93
C VAL A 75 -22.24 5.88 -10.92
N GLY A 76 -22.00 6.62 -12.01
CA GLY A 76 -22.50 7.99 -12.20
C GLY A 76 -21.51 9.07 -11.79
N GLY A 77 -20.21 8.75 -11.73
CA GLY A 77 -19.18 9.63 -11.22
C GLY A 77 -18.40 9.02 -10.06
N VAL A 78 -17.20 9.54 -9.81
CA VAL A 78 -16.42 9.25 -8.60
C VAL A 78 -15.85 10.57 -8.08
N GLU A 79 -16.21 10.95 -6.85
CA GLU A 79 -15.63 12.15 -6.22
C GLU A 79 -14.15 11.92 -5.86
N VAL A 80 -13.29 12.79 -6.37
CA VAL A 80 -11.86 12.85 -6.06
C VAL A 80 -11.51 14.22 -5.49
N CYS A 81 -10.54 14.27 -4.58
CA CYS A 81 -10.10 15.52 -3.95
C CYS A 81 -8.61 15.74 -4.22
N MET A 82 -8.30 16.73 -5.04
CA MET A 82 -6.93 17.05 -5.43
C MET A 82 -6.32 18.06 -4.44
N ALA A 83 -5.20 17.68 -3.81
CA ALA A 83 -4.48 18.57 -2.91
C ALA A 83 -3.81 19.76 -3.63
N LYS A 84 -3.50 19.58 -4.92
CA LYS A 84 -2.93 20.58 -5.84
C LYS A 84 -3.62 20.43 -7.18
N PRO A 85 -3.71 21.50 -8.01
CA PRO A 85 -4.21 21.35 -9.36
C PRO A 85 -3.34 20.35 -10.14
N VAL A 86 -3.98 19.57 -11.00
CA VAL A 86 -3.32 18.59 -11.88
C VAL A 86 -3.51 19.04 -13.32
N ASP A 87 -2.42 19.18 -14.05
CA ASP A 87 -2.40 19.39 -15.50
C ASP A 87 -1.34 18.43 -16.07
N ASP A 88 -1.79 17.31 -16.65
CA ASP A 88 -0.93 16.27 -17.24
C ASP A 88 -1.18 16.19 -18.75
N PRO A 89 -0.32 16.80 -19.58
CA PRO A 89 -0.47 16.74 -21.03
C PRO A 89 -0.40 15.32 -21.61
N LYS A 90 0.24 14.36 -20.93
CA LYS A 90 0.41 12.99 -21.44
C LYS A 90 -0.84 12.12 -21.23
N SER A 91 -1.55 12.34 -20.13
CA SER A 91 -2.83 11.67 -19.89
C SER A 91 -4.03 12.49 -20.33
N HIS A 92 -3.83 13.78 -20.67
CA HIS A 92 -4.86 14.78 -20.92
C HIS A 92 -5.73 15.10 -19.70
N LEU A 93 -5.24 14.78 -18.49
CA LEU A 93 -5.96 15.10 -17.26
C LEU A 93 -5.77 16.56 -16.88
N LYS A 94 -6.89 17.26 -16.67
CA LYS A 94 -6.88 18.60 -16.10
C LYS A 94 -7.93 18.71 -15.00
N LEU A 95 -7.47 18.86 -13.76
CA LEU A 95 -8.34 18.98 -12.59
C LEU A 95 -7.90 20.17 -11.72
N PRO A 96 -8.85 20.98 -11.22
CA PRO A 96 -8.54 22.03 -10.25
C PRO A 96 -8.14 21.42 -8.90
N GLN A 97 -7.57 22.24 -8.03
CA GLN A 97 -7.45 21.89 -6.62
C GLN A 97 -8.84 21.77 -5.99
N GLY A 98 -9.01 20.83 -5.07
CA GLY A 98 -10.27 20.59 -4.37
C GLY A 98 -11.04 19.40 -4.95
N LYS A 99 -12.35 19.38 -4.70
CA LYS A 99 -13.23 18.28 -5.12
C LYS A 99 -13.53 18.36 -6.60
N SER A 100 -13.55 17.22 -7.27
CA SER A 100 -13.99 17.06 -8.65
C SER A 100 -14.64 15.70 -8.80
N GLU A 101 -15.64 15.61 -9.67
CA GLU A 101 -16.28 14.36 -10.03
C GLU A 101 -15.69 13.88 -11.35
N VAL A 102 -15.17 12.65 -11.38
CA VAL A 102 -14.55 12.08 -12.58
C VAL A 102 -15.25 10.79 -13.00
N GLN A 103 -15.42 10.62 -14.31
CA GLN A 103 -15.93 9.40 -14.93
C GLN A 103 -15.37 9.26 -16.34
N GLY A 104 -15.53 8.07 -16.94
CA GLY A 104 -15.15 7.85 -18.32
C GLY A 104 -13.67 8.12 -18.56
N GLU A 105 -13.38 8.90 -19.60
CA GLU A 105 -12.01 9.28 -19.98
C GLU A 105 -11.28 10.07 -18.90
N GLN A 106 -11.98 10.89 -18.10
CA GLN A 106 -11.32 11.63 -17.00
C GLN A 106 -10.86 10.69 -15.89
N ALA A 107 -11.66 9.69 -15.55
CA ALA A 107 -11.28 8.69 -14.56
C ALA A 107 -10.11 7.82 -15.07
N LEU A 108 -10.14 7.43 -16.34
CA LEU A 108 -9.01 6.74 -16.97
C LEU A 108 -7.74 7.60 -16.98
N ALA A 109 -7.86 8.87 -17.35
CA ALA A 109 -6.74 9.82 -17.37
C ALA A 109 -6.12 9.98 -15.97
N LEU A 110 -6.95 10.06 -14.93
CA LEU A 110 -6.52 10.09 -13.53
C LEU A 110 -5.69 8.86 -13.14
N LEU A 111 -6.15 7.66 -13.48
CA LEU A 111 -5.44 6.42 -13.15
C LEU A 111 -4.18 6.20 -13.98
N ARG A 112 -4.04 6.90 -15.11
CA ARG A 112 -2.89 6.84 -16.02
C ARG A 112 -1.87 7.94 -15.80
N THR A 113 -2.21 9.01 -15.09
CA THR A 113 -1.29 10.12 -14.78
C THR A 113 -0.07 9.62 -14.01
N ARG A 114 1.12 10.02 -14.48
CA ARG A 114 2.41 9.60 -13.90
C ARG A 114 3.21 10.76 -13.32
N HIS A 115 3.23 11.90 -14.02
CA HIS A 115 4.15 12.99 -13.73
C HIS A 115 3.57 14.05 -12.79
N SER A 116 2.28 13.95 -12.45
CA SER A 116 1.62 14.97 -11.61
C SER A 116 1.48 14.56 -10.14
N PHE A 117 1.98 13.39 -9.76
CA PHE A 117 1.84 12.86 -8.40
C PHE A 117 3.18 12.51 -7.76
N GLY A 118 3.47 13.15 -6.63
CA GLY A 118 4.58 12.78 -5.74
C GLY A 118 5.94 12.76 -6.42
N ASN A 119 6.67 11.66 -6.23
CA ASN A 119 8.02 11.44 -6.75
C ASN A 119 8.01 10.71 -8.12
N GLU A 120 6.86 10.69 -8.81
CA GLU A 120 6.67 10.01 -10.11
C GLU A 120 6.90 8.48 -10.09
N SER A 121 7.03 7.90 -8.89
CA SER A 121 7.24 6.46 -8.69
C SER A 121 5.95 5.66 -8.88
N ASP A 122 6.08 4.39 -9.30
CA ASP A 122 5.00 3.41 -9.32
C ASP A 122 4.29 3.32 -7.96
N LEU A 123 5.04 3.45 -6.86
CA LEU A 123 4.51 3.40 -5.50
C LEU A 123 3.56 4.56 -5.18
N ASP A 124 3.81 5.74 -5.74
CA ASP A 124 2.90 6.88 -5.58
C ASP A 124 1.65 6.71 -6.45
N ARG A 125 1.79 6.12 -7.65
CA ARG A 125 0.64 5.78 -8.49
C ARG A 125 -0.29 4.76 -7.80
N ILE A 126 0.27 3.75 -7.13
CA ILE A 126 -0.52 2.78 -6.35
C ILE A 126 -1.38 3.49 -5.30
N LYS A 127 -0.85 4.52 -4.61
CA LYS A 127 -1.64 5.28 -3.62
C LYS A 127 -2.81 5.99 -4.26
N VAL A 128 -2.62 6.62 -5.43
CA VAL A 128 -3.70 7.30 -6.17
C VAL A 128 -4.77 6.30 -6.61
N GLN A 129 -4.36 5.14 -7.13
CA GLN A 129 -5.28 4.07 -7.53
C GLN A 129 -6.08 3.52 -6.35
N GLN A 130 -5.43 3.32 -5.19
CA GLN A 130 -6.09 2.91 -3.95
C GLN A 130 -7.10 3.96 -3.46
N GLN A 131 -6.73 5.26 -3.50
CA GLN A 131 -7.62 6.35 -3.13
C GLN A 131 -8.83 6.44 -4.05
N PHE A 132 -8.62 6.27 -5.35
CA PHE A 132 -9.68 6.23 -6.34
C PHE A 132 -10.65 5.08 -6.09
N LEU A 133 -10.14 3.86 -5.88
CA LEU A 133 -10.97 2.70 -5.56
C LEU A 133 -11.74 2.90 -4.25
N ALA A 134 -11.11 3.50 -3.24
CA ALA A 134 -11.78 3.87 -2.00
C ALA A 134 -12.92 4.88 -2.23
N SER A 135 -12.71 5.89 -3.09
CA SER A 135 -13.76 6.84 -3.49
C SER A 135 -14.88 6.15 -4.25
N MET A 136 -14.56 5.28 -5.19
CA MET A 136 -15.56 4.54 -5.97
C MET A 136 -16.45 3.66 -5.08
N ILE A 137 -15.85 2.93 -4.12
CA ILE A 137 -16.63 2.12 -3.15
C ILE A 137 -17.53 3.02 -2.30
N ARG A 138 -17.05 4.18 -1.84
CA ARG A 138 -17.88 5.14 -1.10
C ARG A 138 -19.05 5.60 -1.96
N GLU A 139 -18.79 5.99 -3.21
CA GLU A 139 -19.82 6.47 -4.13
C GLU A 139 -20.88 5.41 -4.41
N MET A 140 -20.47 4.17 -4.68
CA MET A 140 -21.39 3.04 -4.86
C MET A 140 -22.30 2.83 -3.65
N LYS A 141 -21.79 3.05 -2.43
CA LYS A 141 -22.56 2.93 -1.19
C LYS A 141 -23.43 4.15 -0.89
N SER A 142 -22.98 5.37 -1.17
CA SER A 142 -23.71 6.61 -0.85
C SER A 142 -24.79 6.95 -1.86
N SER A 143 -24.61 6.59 -3.14
CA SER A 143 -25.52 6.94 -4.24
C SER A 143 -26.77 6.04 -4.35
N ASP A 144 -27.04 5.23 -3.31
CA ASP A 144 -28.00 4.12 -3.33
C ASP A 144 -27.76 3.12 -4.48
N THR A 145 -26.57 3.13 -5.10
CA THR A 145 -26.29 2.25 -6.26
C THR A 145 -26.38 0.78 -5.89
N LEU A 146 -25.95 0.42 -4.67
CA LEU A 146 -26.02 -0.95 -4.16
C LEU A 146 -27.39 -1.34 -3.58
N THR A 147 -28.24 -0.36 -3.23
CA THR A 147 -29.56 -0.59 -2.60
C THR A 147 -30.71 -0.41 -3.59
N ASN A 148 -30.48 0.23 -4.73
CA ASN A 148 -31.45 0.43 -5.80
C ASN A 148 -31.33 -0.71 -6.85
N PRO A 149 -32.35 -1.57 -7.01
CA PRO A 149 -32.28 -2.72 -7.93
C PRO A 149 -31.97 -2.36 -9.39
N LYS A 150 -32.48 -1.23 -9.87
CA LYS A 150 -32.26 -0.78 -11.25
C LYS A 150 -30.83 -0.28 -11.46
N LYS A 151 -30.29 0.48 -10.52
CA LYS A 151 -28.88 0.94 -10.58
C LYS A 151 -27.91 -0.22 -10.40
N LEU A 152 -28.20 -1.13 -9.47
CA LEU A 152 -27.41 -2.33 -9.23
C LEU A 152 -27.36 -3.22 -10.47
N TYR A 153 -28.51 -3.44 -11.13
CA TYR A 153 -28.55 -4.19 -12.40
C TYR A 153 -27.71 -3.50 -13.48
N LYS A 154 -27.86 -2.17 -13.67
CA LYS A 154 -27.07 -1.42 -14.66
C LYS A 154 -25.57 -1.52 -14.38
N LEU A 155 -25.16 -1.47 -13.11
CA LEU A 155 -23.76 -1.62 -12.71
C LEU A 155 -23.26 -3.04 -12.97
N ALA A 156 -24.04 -4.07 -12.62
CA ALA A 156 -23.68 -5.45 -12.85
C ALA A 156 -23.60 -5.80 -14.34
N ASP A 157 -24.51 -5.27 -15.15
CA ASP A 157 -24.51 -5.42 -16.61
C ASP A 157 -23.27 -4.74 -17.24
N ALA A 158 -22.96 -3.51 -16.84
CA ALA A 158 -21.73 -2.84 -17.25
C ALA A 158 -20.48 -3.62 -16.80
N ALA A 159 -20.50 -4.18 -15.58
CA ALA A 159 -19.42 -5.00 -15.08
C ALA A 159 -19.25 -6.30 -15.87
N THR A 160 -20.32 -7.01 -16.22
CA THR A 160 -20.21 -8.24 -17.03
C THR A 160 -19.73 -7.98 -18.45
N ASN A 161 -20.08 -6.84 -19.03
CA ASN A 161 -19.68 -6.49 -20.40
C ASN A 161 -18.22 -6.01 -20.46
N ALA A 162 -17.72 -5.39 -19.39
CA ALA A 162 -16.42 -4.75 -19.40
C ALA A 162 -15.33 -5.51 -18.62
N LEU A 163 -15.70 -6.37 -17.67
CA LEU A 163 -14.75 -7.14 -16.87
C LEU A 163 -14.53 -8.54 -17.43
N THR A 164 -13.29 -8.99 -17.38
CA THR A 164 -13.00 -10.43 -17.46
C THR A 164 -12.83 -10.96 -16.05
N VAL A 165 -13.63 -11.95 -15.68
CA VAL A 165 -13.63 -12.53 -14.33
C VAL A 165 -13.56 -14.06 -14.41
N ASP A 166 -13.27 -14.73 -13.30
CA ASP A 166 -13.32 -16.19 -13.27
C ASP A 166 -14.75 -16.73 -13.43
N SER A 167 -14.86 -17.98 -13.88
CA SER A 167 -16.14 -18.63 -14.14
C SER A 167 -17.06 -18.71 -12.91
N ALA A 168 -16.51 -18.66 -11.69
CA ALA A 168 -17.30 -18.70 -10.49
C ALA A 168 -18.00 -17.38 -10.18
N ILE A 169 -17.62 -16.25 -10.82
CA ILE A 169 -18.30 -14.95 -10.71
C ILE A 169 -18.68 -14.32 -12.06
N ALA A 170 -18.64 -15.09 -13.15
CA ALA A 170 -18.83 -14.59 -14.53
C ALA A 170 -20.25 -14.12 -14.89
N ASP A 171 -21.26 -14.46 -14.10
CA ASP A 171 -22.64 -14.03 -14.37
C ASP A 171 -23.06 -12.80 -13.56
N ALA A 172 -23.94 -12.00 -14.15
CA ALA A 172 -24.41 -10.75 -13.55
C ALA A 172 -25.06 -10.98 -12.17
N GLN A 173 -25.74 -12.11 -11.96
CA GLN A 173 -26.38 -12.42 -10.68
C GLN A 173 -25.36 -12.65 -9.56
N LYS A 174 -24.25 -13.34 -9.85
CA LYS A 174 -23.16 -13.52 -8.91
C LYS A 174 -22.39 -12.22 -8.65
N LEU A 175 -22.15 -11.39 -9.66
CA LEU A 175 -21.58 -10.06 -9.45
C LEU A 175 -22.49 -9.16 -8.59
N MET A 176 -23.81 -9.22 -8.80
CA MET A 176 -24.76 -8.52 -7.92
C MET A 176 -24.68 -9.05 -6.49
N THR A 177 -24.59 -10.37 -6.31
CA THR A 177 -24.45 -10.99 -4.98
C THR A 177 -23.16 -10.55 -4.31
N LEU A 178 -22.03 -10.56 -5.02
CA LEU A 178 -20.75 -10.06 -4.53
C LEU A 178 -20.83 -8.58 -4.14
N ALA A 179 -21.44 -7.75 -4.98
CA ALA A 179 -21.64 -6.33 -4.69
C ALA A 179 -22.51 -6.10 -3.45
N GLN A 180 -23.54 -6.93 -3.24
CA GLN A 180 -24.38 -6.91 -2.04
C GLN A 180 -23.59 -7.34 -0.79
N GLU A 181 -22.75 -8.37 -0.85
CA GLU A 181 -21.89 -8.74 0.28
C GLU A 181 -20.90 -7.61 0.62
N ILE A 182 -20.25 -7.01 -0.38
CA ILE A 182 -19.36 -5.85 -0.20
C ILE A 182 -20.13 -4.66 0.42
N SER A 183 -21.40 -4.46 0.05
CA SER A 183 -22.23 -3.39 0.60
C SER A 183 -22.43 -3.48 2.11
N LYS A 184 -22.44 -4.71 2.66
CA LYS A 184 -22.57 -4.96 4.11
C LYS A 184 -21.30 -4.58 4.88
N VAL A 185 -20.15 -4.52 4.22
CA VAL A 185 -18.87 -4.14 4.85
C VAL A 185 -18.85 -2.64 5.10
N ASP A 186 -18.71 -2.21 6.35
CA ASP A 186 -18.50 -0.80 6.68
C ASP A 186 -17.23 -0.27 5.98
N THR A 187 -17.32 0.86 5.29
CA THR A 187 -16.20 1.41 4.52
C THR A 187 -15.01 1.73 5.41
N LYS A 188 -15.22 1.99 6.71
CA LYS A 188 -14.15 2.20 7.69
C LYS A 188 -13.30 0.94 7.96
N ASN A 189 -13.84 -0.24 7.64
CA ASN A 189 -13.17 -1.53 7.80
C ASN A 189 -12.47 -1.99 6.52
N ILE A 190 -12.60 -1.27 5.41
CA ILE A 190 -11.89 -1.56 4.16
C ILE A 190 -10.50 -0.92 4.23
N THR A 191 -9.46 -1.74 4.10
CA THR A 191 -8.07 -1.28 4.14
C THR A 191 -7.43 -1.45 2.77
N PHE A 192 -6.93 -0.34 2.22
CA PHE A 192 -6.01 -0.37 1.09
C PHE A 192 -4.58 -0.28 1.59
N LEU A 193 -3.73 -1.16 1.10
CA LEU A 193 -2.34 -1.23 1.49
C LEU A 193 -1.44 -1.60 0.31
N THR A 194 -0.25 -1.02 0.31
CA THR A 194 0.83 -1.44 -0.57
C THR A 194 1.73 -2.37 0.21
N MET A 195 2.00 -3.55 -0.35
CA MET A 195 2.95 -4.49 0.19
C MET A 195 4.30 -3.81 0.47
N PRO A 196 4.88 -3.99 1.67
CA PRO A 196 6.20 -3.45 2.00
C PRO A 196 7.27 -3.99 1.06
N VAL A 197 8.05 -3.08 0.48
CA VAL A 197 9.13 -3.39 -0.45
C VAL A 197 10.35 -2.54 -0.13
N VAL A 198 11.51 -3.04 -0.55
CA VAL A 198 12.78 -2.30 -0.57
C VAL A 198 13.30 -2.25 -2.01
N ASP A 199 14.13 -1.26 -2.31
CA ASP A 199 14.83 -1.18 -3.59
C ASP A 199 15.63 -2.46 -3.82
N ASN A 200 15.64 -2.95 -5.07
CA ASN A 200 16.31 -4.19 -5.39
C ASN A 200 17.83 -4.05 -5.19
N PRO A 201 18.44 -4.75 -4.20
CA PRO A 201 19.87 -4.61 -3.91
C PRO A 201 20.77 -5.20 -4.99
N ALA A 202 20.22 -5.99 -5.93
CA ALA A 202 20.96 -6.51 -7.07
C ALA A 202 21.19 -5.46 -8.18
N GLU A 203 20.54 -4.30 -8.09
CA GLU A 203 20.64 -3.23 -9.09
C GLU A 203 21.49 -2.06 -8.56
N PRO A 204 22.56 -1.66 -9.27
CA PRO A 204 23.37 -0.49 -8.88
C PRO A 204 22.57 0.82 -8.85
N THR A 205 21.61 0.95 -9.77
CA THR A 205 20.61 2.02 -9.79
C THR A 205 19.24 1.36 -9.81
N PRO A 206 18.58 1.23 -8.65
CA PRO A 206 17.35 0.47 -8.55
C PRO A 206 16.22 1.08 -9.40
N VAL A 207 15.68 0.26 -10.29
CA VAL A 207 14.44 0.51 -11.06
C VAL A 207 13.38 -0.55 -10.75
N THR A 208 13.75 -1.59 -10.00
CA THR A 208 12.85 -2.62 -9.48
C THR A 208 12.90 -2.69 -7.96
N VAL A 209 11.94 -3.41 -7.38
CA VAL A 209 11.82 -3.61 -5.94
C VAL A 209 11.72 -5.08 -5.59
N VAL A 210 12.09 -5.43 -4.37
CA VAL A 210 11.90 -6.76 -3.78
C VAL A 210 11.08 -6.65 -2.50
N VAL A 211 10.46 -7.75 -2.07
CA VAL A 211 9.68 -7.77 -0.82
C VAL A 211 10.58 -7.39 0.36
N ASP A 212 10.10 -6.52 1.25
CA ASP A 212 10.79 -6.27 2.53
C ASP A 212 10.73 -7.58 3.36
N PRO A 213 11.87 -8.21 3.68
CA PRO A 213 11.88 -9.57 4.24
C PRO A 213 11.27 -9.64 5.64
N VAL A 214 11.20 -8.52 6.37
CA VAL A 214 10.62 -8.48 7.72
C VAL A 214 9.17 -8.03 7.66
N LYS A 215 8.91 -6.87 7.05
CA LYS A 215 7.56 -6.28 7.03
C LYS A 215 6.63 -6.98 6.06
N GLY A 216 7.16 -7.52 4.97
CA GLY A 216 6.40 -8.30 3.99
C GLY A 216 5.82 -9.56 4.62
N GLU A 217 6.67 -10.38 5.25
CA GLU A 217 6.21 -11.61 5.90
C GLU A 217 5.28 -11.32 7.08
N GLN A 218 5.55 -10.26 7.86
CA GLN A 218 4.62 -9.84 8.92
C GLN A 218 3.22 -9.52 8.35
N LEU A 219 3.15 -8.81 7.21
CA LEU A 219 1.89 -8.52 6.55
C LEU A 219 1.20 -9.80 6.07
N PHE A 220 1.92 -10.69 5.39
CA PHE A 220 1.34 -11.91 4.83
C PHE A 220 0.85 -12.86 5.93
N ALA A 221 1.61 -12.99 7.02
CA ALA A 221 1.19 -13.77 8.18
C ALA A 221 -0.12 -13.24 8.77
N MET A 222 -0.25 -11.92 8.94
CA MET A 222 -1.50 -11.30 9.39
C MET A 222 -2.66 -11.56 8.43
N MET A 223 -2.42 -11.52 7.12
CA MET A 223 -3.46 -11.80 6.12
C MET A 223 -3.88 -13.27 6.14
N ARG A 224 -2.94 -14.21 6.24
CA ARG A 224 -3.25 -15.66 6.30
C ARG A 224 -3.98 -16.05 7.59
N SER A 225 -3.82 -15.27 8.66
CA SER A 225 -4.51 -15.46 9.93
C SER A 225 -5.72 -14.54 10.13
N ASP A 226 -6.25 -13.92 9.06
CA ASP A 226 -7.39 -13.01 9.09
C ASP A 226 -7.32 -11.93 10.18
N THR A 227 -6.10 -11.44 10.44
CA THR A 227 -5.85 -10.49 11.51
C THR A 227 -6.08 -9.05 11.03
N SER A 228 -6.95 -8.34 11.75
CA SER A 228 -7.29 -6.95 11.42
C SER A 228 -6.09 -6.00 11.50
N LEU A 229 -5.77 -5.39 10.36
CA LEU A 229 -4.69 -4.41 10.24
C LEU A 229 -4.99 -3.08 10.96
N THR A 230 -6.26 -2.76 11.17
CA THR A 230 -6.68 -1.54 11.87
C THR A 230 -6.58 -1.71 13.39
N GLU A 231 -6.87 -2.89 13.90
CA GLU A 231 -6.73 -3.20 15.33
C GLU A 231 -5.27 -3.26 15.76
N VAL A 232 -4.38 -3.80 14.93
CA VAL A 232 -2.94 -3.80 15.20
C VAL A 232 -2.42 -2.36 15.31
N LYS A 233 -2.76 -1.48 14.34
CA LYS A 233 -2.40 -0.06 14.40
C LYS A 233 -2.97 0.64 15.64
N LYS A 234 -4.19 0.30 16.05
CA LYS A 234 -4.79 0.84 17.28
C LYS A 234 -4.01 0.39 18.51
N LYS A 235 -3.67 -0.90 18.63
CA LYS A 235 -2.86 -1.44 19.74
C LYS A 235 -1.47 -0.82 19.79
N GLU A 236 -0.80 -0.62 18.65
CA GLU A 236 0.49 0.08 18.59
C GLU A 236 0.38 1.54 19.03
N LYS A 237 -0.68 2.24 18.58
CA LYS A 237 -0.95 3.62 18.98
C LYS A 237 -1.24 3.70 20.48
N ASP A 238 -2.05 2.78 21.00
CA ASP A 238 -2.37 2.71 22.43
C ASP A 238 -1.13 2.39 23.26
N ALA A 239 -0.25 1.50 22.79
CA ALA A 239 1.05 1.22 23.42
C ALA A 239 1.97 2.45 23.42
N LYS A 240 2.08 3.18 22.30
CA LYS A 240 2.82 4.45 22.22
C LYS A 240 2.21 5.51 23.12
N SER A 241 0.89 5.61 23.21
CA SER A 241 0.17 6.52 24.09
C SER A 241 0.40 6.17 25.56
N LYS A 242 0.42 4.87 25.92
CA LYS A 242 0.79 4.41 27.26
C LYS A 242 2.24 4.77 27.60
N GLN A 243 3.18 4.54 26.67
CA GLN A 243 4.58 4.93 26.85
C GLN A 243 4.73 6.46 27.01
N ALA A 244 4.03 7.24 26.20
CA ALA A 244 4.02 8.70 26.32
C ALA A 244 3.34 9.19 27.62
N ALA A 245 2.36 8.45 28.12
CA ALA A 245 1.74 8.73 29.42
C ALA A 245 2.68 8.45 30.59
N LEU A 246 3.56 7.44 30.49
CA LEU A 246 4.63 7.23 31.49
C LEU A 246 5.60 8.42 31.57
N LEU A 247 5.73 9.20 30.50
CA LEU A 247 6.53 10.44 30.47
C LEU A 247 5.76 11.66 30.99
N LYS A 248 4.47 11.53 31.30
CA LYS A 248 3.64 12.59 31.87
C LYS A 248 3.48 12.36 33.37
N GLY A 249 4.20 13.15 34.14
CA GLY A 249 4.16 13.14 35.60
C GLY A 249 5.13 14.18 36.16
N PRO A 250 5.18 14.38 37.49
CA PRO A 250 6.25 15.15 38.10
C PRO A 250 7.58 14.53 37.66
N LYS A 251 8.42 15.33 37.00
CA LYS A 251 9.79 14.91 36.67
C LYS A 251 10.51 14.66 37.99
N ALA A 252 11.33 13.61 38.04
CA ALA A 252 12.26 13.44 39.15
C ALA A 252 13.10 14.72 39.28
N ASP A 253 13.37 15.13 40.52
CA ASP A 253 14.31 16.23 40.77
C ASP A 253 15.63 15.87 40.07
N PRO A 254 16.22 16.77 39.27
CA PRO A 254 17.50 16.53 38.63
C PRO A 254 18.57 15.99 39.59
N ALA A 255 18.57 16.43 40.85
CA ALA A 255 19.50 15.96 41.86
C ALA A 255 19.37 14.46 42.17
N ASP A 256 18.21 13.86 41.89
CA ASP A 256 17.94 12.44 42.09
C ASP A 256 18.26 11.55 40.91
N VAL A 257 18.52 12.14 39.74
CA VAL A 257 18.80 11.40 38.50
C VAL A 257 20.30 11.08 38.40
N ARG A 258 20.62 9.80 38.20
CA ARG A 258 21.98 9.33 37.92
C ARG A 258 22.17 9.17 36.42
N VAL A 259 23.22 9.78 35.87
CA VAL A 259 23.54 9.75 34.43
C VAL A 259 25.00 9.37 34.26
N ASP A 260 25.26 8.28 33.55
CA ASP A 260 26.61 7.88 33.19
C ASP A 260 26.90 8.35 31.77
N VAL A 261 27.90 9.22 31.60
CA VAL A 261 28.28 9.81 30.32
C VAL A 261 29.55 9.15 29.81
N LEU A 262 29.46 8.54 28.63
CA LEU A 262 30.61 7.98 27.92
C LEU A 262 30.97 8.85 26.71
N ASN A 263 32.25 8.92 26.39
CA ASN A 263 32.74 9.62 25.21
C ASN A 263 32.73 8.69 23.99
N GLY A 264 31.68 8.78 23.18
CA GLY A 264 31.55 8.01 21.93
C GLY A 264 31.92 8.79 20.66
N GLY A 265 32.34 10.05 20.79
CA GLY A 265 32.71 10.94 19.69
C GLY A 265 34.22 11.12 19.53
N GLU A 266 34.62 11.90 18.52
CA GLU A 266 36.04 12.15 18.22
C GLU A 266 36.64 13.31 19.01
N ILE A 267 35.82 14.02 19.80
CA ILE A 267 36.23 15.18 20.58
C ILE A 267 36.76 14.68 21.94
N PRO A 268 38.07 14.81 22.23
CA PRO A 268 38.61 14.44 23.53
C PRO A 268 37.98 15.26 24.65
N GLY A 269 37.63 14.62 25.76
CA GLY A 269 37.08 15.30 26.94
C GLY A 269 35.60 15.70 26.84
N ALA A 270 34.92 15.44 25.73
CA ALA A 270 33.51 15.82 25.54
C ALA A 270 32.59 15.28 26.65
N ALA A 271 32.78 14.02 27.07
CA ALA A 271 32.04 13.44 28.19
C ALA A 271 32.25 14.20 29.51
N GLY A 272 33.45 14.70 29.76
CA GLY A 272 33.75 15.53 30.93
C GLY A 272 33.01 16.86 30.87
N SER A 273 33.07 17.55 29.73
CA SER A 273 32.34 18.81 29.51
C SER A 273 30.82 18.63 29.68
N THR A 274 30.27 17.52 29.19
CA THR A 274 28.83 17.19 29.36
C THR A 274 28.48 16.91 30.82
N VAL A 275 29.33 16.22 31.58
CA VAL A 275 29.11 16.01 33.02
C VAL A 275 29.12 17.35 33.77
N THR A 276 30.09 18.23 33.50
CA THR A 276 30.15 19.57 34.10
C THR A 276 28.87 20.36 33.81
N TRP A 277 28.40 20.34 32.56
CA TRP A 277 27.15 20.98 32.15
C TRP A 277 25.93 20.39 32.88
N LEU A 278 25.84 19.06 32.98
CA LEU A 278 24.76 18.36 33.68
C LEU A 278 24.70 18.73 35.16
N GLN A 279 25.85 18.81 35.84
CA GLN A 279 25.92 19.14 37.26
C GLN A 279 25.62 20.62 37.52
N ASN A 280 26.23 21.52 36.75
CA ASN A 280 26.21 22.95 37.05
C ASN A 280 25.01 23.69 36.47
N GLU A 281 24.52 23.28 35.30
CA GLU A 281 23.42 23.98 34.61
C GLU A 281 22.10 23.23 34.70
N GLN A 282 22.13 21.89 34.74
CA GLN A 282 20.93 21.06 34.75
C GLN A 282 20.59 20.49 36.14
N GLY A 283 21.45 20.68 37.14
CA GLY A 283 21.24 20.19 38.52
C GLY A 283 21.34 18.67 38.68
N VAL A 284 21.88 17.94 37.69
CA VAL A 284 22.02 16.48 37.70
C VAL A 284 23.31 16.08 38.43
N LEU A 285 23.28 16.24 39.76
CA LEU A 285 24.45 16.11 40.64
C LEU A 285 25.06 14.71 40.64
N LYS A 286 24.27 13.66 40.35
CA LYS A 286 24.73 12.27 40.32
C LYS A 286 25.24 11.84 38.93
N SER A 287 25.60 12.77 38.05
CA SER A 287 26.19 12.44 36.75
C SER A 287 27.68 12.09 36.86
N THR A 288 28.14 11.09 36.10
CA THR A 288 29.53 10.60 36.14
C THR A 288 30.13 10.41 34.75
N ASN A 289 31.43 10.69 34.61
CA ASN A 289 32.18 10.41 33.40
C ASN A 289 32.71 8.96 33.46
N LYS A 290 32.25 8.12 32.53
CA LYS A 290 32.63 6.70 32.43
C LYS A 290 33.67 6.44 31.34
N ALA A 291 34.47 7.45 30.98
CA ALA A 291 35.50 7.39 29.96
C ALA A 291 34.94 7.11 28.55
N ASN A 292 35.74 6.53 27.66
CA ASN A 292 35.36 6.31 26.27
C ASN A 292 34.34 5.17 26.14
N ALA A 293 33.39 5.33 25.22
CA ALA A 293 32.45 4.28 24.88
C ALA A 293 33.18 3.10 24.20
N PRO A 294 32.68 1.86 24.33
CA PRO A 294 33.28 0.69 23.69
C PRO A 294 33.26 0.76 22.16
N GLU A 295 32.33 1.54 21.58
CA GLU A 295 32.22 1.76 20.14
C GLU A 295 31.95 3.24 19.84
N LYS A 296 32.37 3.69 18.65
CA LYS A 296 32.05 5.03 18.15
C LYS A 296 30.59 5.11 17.73
N ILE A 297 29.87 6.12 18.21
CA ILE A 297 28.46 6.36 17.87
C ILE A 297 28.28 7.71 17.18
N LYS A 298 27.43 7.75 16.15
CA LYS A 298 27.19 8.98 15.38
C LYS A 298 26.29 10.00 16.11
N LYS A 299 25.54 9.57 17.13
CA LYS A 299 24.60 10.39 17.92
C LYS A 299 24.51 9.89 19.35
N THR A 300 24.26 10.79 20.29
CA THR A 300 23.91 10.47 21.68
C THR A 300 22.57 9.73 21.71
N THR A 301 22.52 8.63 22.46
CA THR A 301 21.33 7.79 22.69
C THR A 301 20.77 8.02 24.07
#